data_AF-A0A517RJZ9-F1
#
_entry.id   AF-A0A517RJZ9-F1
#
_cell.length_a   1.000
_cell.length_b   1.000
_cell.length_c   1.000
_cell.angle_alpha   90.00
_cell.angle_beta   90.00
_cell.angle_gamma   90.00
#
_symmetry.space_group_name_H-M   'P 1'
#
loop_
_entity.id
_entity.type
_entity.pdbx_description
1 polymer ?
#
loop_
_entity_poly.entity_id
_entity_poly.type
_entity_poly.pdbx_seq_one_letter_code
_entity_poly.pdbx_strand_id
1 'polypeptide(L)'
;MKRNFTNYLALAFCIVGLTLAGCKNEADQGKTFDEAAPEDVTMDEHDHGHDHPSEGPHHGSLIELGKEAYHGELVHDEKSGAITVYILDGAAKASVPIKAESVLINVKHDGKGQQFTLAASPEKGDPEGKSSKFMTEDKTLGELLHEGDTTARLVLEIDGKSFTGEIDAHDHDHDHDHGHDEKHAH
;
A
#
# COMPACT_ATOMS: atom_id res chain seq x y z
N MET A 1 -5.81 -9.50 51.47
CA MET A 1 -6.25 -10.90 51.27
C MET A 1 -5.49 -11.43 50.08
N LYS A 2 -4.57 -12.37 50.28
CA LYS A 2 -3.73 -12.97 49.22
C LYS A 2 -4.48 -14.17 48.64
N ARG A 3 -4.36 -14.43 47.34
CA ARG A 3 -4.00 -15.75 46.80
C ARG A 3 -3.83 -15.71 45.28
N ASN A 4 -2.68 -16.24 44.89
CA ASN A 4 -2.09 -16.32 43.57
C ASN A 4 -2.12 -17.82 43.22
N PHE A 5 -2.37 -18.20 41.97
CA PHE A 5 -2.25 -19.59 41.53
C PHE A 5 -1.39 -19.68 40.28
N THR A 6 -0.09 -19.84 40.53
CA THR A 6 0.95 -20.17 39.57
C THR A 6 1.07 -21.68 39.50
N ASN A 7 0.96 -22.29 38.31
CA ASN A 7 1.20 -23.71 38.09
C ASN A 7 2.65 -23.92 37.62
N TYR A 8 3.45 -24.58 38.46
CA TYR A 8 4.76 -25.18 38.16
C TYR A 8 4.74 -26.63 38.64
N LEU A 9 5.05 -27.60 37.76
CA LEU A 9 5.86 -28.82 38.01
C LEU A 9 5.92 -29.63 36.70
N ALA A 10 7.04 -29.70 35.96
CA ALA A 10 8.23 -30.57 36.08
C ALA A 10 7.92 -32.06 35.73
N LEU A 11 8.73 -32.90 35.08
CA LEU A 11 10.18 -32.97 34.82
C LEU A 11 10.46 -34.22 33.91
N ALA A 12 11.64 -34.24 33.26
CA ALA A 12 12.49 -35.42 32.91
C ALA A 12 12.21 -36.15 31.56
N PHE A 13 13.17 -36.67 30.76
CA PHE A 13 14.64 -36.86 30.87
C PHE A 13 15.24 -37.36 29.51
N CYS A 14 16.58 -37.28 29.37
CA CYS A 14 17.52 -38.00 28.44
C CYS A 14 17.57 -37.61 26.93
N ILE A 15 18.61 -36.96 26.37
CA ILE A 15 20.08 -37.23 26.23
C ILE A 15 20.47 -38.04 24.97
N VAL A 16 21.08 -37.31 24.02
CA VAL A 16 22.27 -37.59 23.15
C VAL A 16 22.25 -38.65 22.03
N GLY A 17 22.62 -38.20 20.83
CA GLY A 17 23.19 -38.99 19.73
C GLY A 17 23.95 -38.09 18.73
N LEU A 18 25.18 -38.50 18.37
CA LEU A 18 26.28 -37.76 17.73
C LEU A 18 26.21 -37.61 16.19
N THR A 19 26.65 -36.44 15.73
CA THR A 19 27.47 -36.06 14.54
C THR A 19 27.68 -37.00 13.35
N LEU A 20 27.52 -36.46 12.13
CA LEU A 20 28.47 -36.66 11.01
C LEU A 20 28.74 -35.32 10.29
N ALA A 21 30.02 -35.00 10.17
CA ALA A 21 30.56 -33.93 9.35
C ALA A 21 30.55 -34.33 7.87
N GLY A 22 30.27 -33.37 6.98
CA GLY A 22 30.40 -33.53 5.53
C GLY A 22 30.85 -32.22 4.89
N CYS A 23 32.17 -32.03 4.76
CA CYS A 23 32.77 -30.97 3.96
C CYS A 23 33.17 -31.51 2.58
N LYS A 24 32.98 -30.64 1.59
CA LYS A 24 33.86 -30.39 0.43
C LYS A 24 33.69 -31.28 -0.82
N ASN A 25 33.36 -30.61 -1.92
CA ASN A 25 33.97 -30.85 -3.22
C ASN A 25 34.31 -29.48 -3.85
N GLU A 26 35.56 -29.36 -4.29
CA GLU A 26 36.15 -28.22 -5.00
C GLU A 26 35.92 -28.32 -6.51
N ALA A 27 35.74 -27.14 -7.11
CA ALA A 27 36.29 -26.67 -8.38
C ALA A 27 36.22 -27.54 -9.64
N ASP A 28 35.52 -27.01 -10.65
CA ASP A 28 35.96 -27.03 -12.05
C ASP A 28 35.89 -25.59 -12.57
N GLN A 29 37.04 -24.90 -12.64
CA GLN A 29 37.66 -24.41 -13.89
C GLN A 29 36.64 -23.69 -14.80
N GLY A 30 36.60 -22.37 -14.86
CA GLY A 30 37.66 -21.58 -15.49
C GLY A 30 37.36 -21.35 -16.98
N LYS A 31 36.57 -20.32 -17.29
CA LYS A 31 36.61 -19.60 -18.58
C LYS A 31 36.65 -18.11 -18.30
N THR A 32 37.75 -17.50 -18.71
CA THR A 32 38.13 -16.10 -18.52
C THR A 32 37.45 -15.20 -19.54
N PHE A 33 37.14 -13.98 -19.08
CA PHE A 33 36.96 -12.67 -19.73
C PHE A 33 37.13 -12.58 -21.27
N ASP A 34 36.20 -11.91 -21.94
CA ASP A 34 36.37 -10.49 -22.33
C ASP A 34 35.11 -9.86 -22.93
N GLU A 35 34.90 -8.59 -22.55
CA GLU A 35 34.43 -7.47 -23.37
C GLU A 35 33.20 -7.63 -24.30
N ALA A 36 32.05 -7.17 -23.82
CA ALA A 36 31.18 -6.21 -24.52
C ALA A 36 30.06 -5.79 -23.58
N ALA A 37 30.10 -4.55 -23.09
CA ALA A 37 28.91 -3.91 -22.55
C ALA A 37 27.85 -3.85 -23.67
N PRO A 38 26.64 -4.41 -23.49
CA PRO A 38 25.54 -4.03 -24.34
C PRO A 38 25.07 -2.66 -23.87
N GLU A 39 25.22 -1.72 -24.80
CA GLU A 39 24.66 -0.39 -24.76
C GLU A 39 23.16 -0.41 -24.42
N ASP A 40 22.76 0.60 -23.65
CA ASP A 40 21.50 1.31 -23.79
C ASP A 40 20.31 0.48 -24.31
N VAL A 41 19.76 -0.37 -23.44
CA VAL A 41 18.35 -0.69 -23.54
C VAL A 41 17.61 0.51 -22.98
N THR A 42 17.32 1.46 -23.87
CA THR A 42 16.19 2.36 -23.70
C THR A 42 15.01 1.49 -23.26
N MET A 43 14.61 1.60 -22.00
CA MET A 43 13.32 1.10 -21.55
C MET A 43 12.31 1.92 -22.32
N ASP A 44 11.87 1.37 -23.44
CA ASP A 44 10.73 1.84 -24.16
C ASP A 44 9.53 1.55 -23.25
N GLU A 45 9.27 2.51 -22.38
CA GLU A 45 8.06 2.62 -21.58
C GLU A 45 6.93 2.78 -22.59
N HIS A 46 6.48 1.64 -23.11
CA HIS A 46 5.25 1.54 -23.85
C HIS A 46 4.14 1.87 -22.84
N ASP A 47 3.88 3.17 -22.71
CA ASP A 47 2.63 3.74 -22.25
C ASP A 47 1.56 3.27 -23.24
N HIS A 48 1.07 2.07 -23.00
CA HIS A 48 -0.16 1.60 -23.60
C HIS A 48 -1.27 2.38 -22.91
N GLY A 49 -1.65 3.51 -23.50
CA GLY A 49 -2.80 4.31 -23.10
C GLY A 49 -4.04 3.43 -22.99
N HIS A 50 -4.27 2.94 -21.79
CA HIS A 50 -5.45 2.25 -21.36
C HIS A 50 -6.29 3.28 -20.63
N ASP A 51 -7.53 3.47 -21.07
CA ASP A 51 -8.52 4.31 -20.36
C ASP A 51 -8.78 3.69 -18.99
N HIS A 52 -7.96 4.04 -18.01
CA HIS A 52 -8.25 3.79 -16.59
C HIS A 52 -9.12 4.93 -16.09
N PRO A 53 -10.13 4.62 -15.26
CA PRO A 53 -10.89 5.66 -14.60
C PRO A 53 -9.93 6.52 -13.77
N SER A 54 -10.07 7.85 -13.84
CA SER A 54 -9.29 8.77 -13.01
C SER A 54 -9.76 8.80 -11.56
N GLU A 55 -11.01 8.38 -11.31
CA GLU A 55 -11.64 8.34 -9.98
C GLU A 55 -12.29 6.98 -9.71
N GLY A 56 -12.35 6.61 -8.42
CA GLY A 56 -13.09 5.42 -7.99
C GLY A 56 -14.60 5.67 -7.78
N PRO A 57 -15.35 4.61 -7.41
CA PRO A 57 -16.81 4.68 -7.19
C PRO A 57 -17.27 5.63 -6.08
N HIS A 58 -16.36 6.08 -5.23
CA HIS A 58 -16.61 7.01 -4.12
C HIS A 58 -16.03 8.41 -4.38
N HIS A 59 -15.63 8.71 -5.63
CA HIS A 59 -15.02 9.98 -6.04
C HIS A 59 -13.70 10.27 -5.32
N GLY A 60 -12.96 9.22 -4.98
CA GLY A 60 -11.61 9.30 -4.44
C GLY A 60 -10.53 9.02 -5.48
N SER A 61 -9.29 9.36 -5.13
CA SER A 61 -8.10 9.07 -5.94
C SER A 61 -7.78 7.58 -5.92
N LEU A 62 -7.43 7.01 -7.06
CA LEU A 62 -7.06 5.60 -7.17
C LEU A 62 -5.59 5.37 -6.82
N ILE A 63 -5.33 4.21 -6.23
CA ILE A 63 -4.02 3.73 -5.82
C ILE A 63 -3.84 2.35 -6.45
N GLU A 64 -2.96 2.24 -7.44
CA GLU A 64 -2.71 0.94 -8.09
C GLU A 64 -1.99 -0.04 -7.16
N LEU A 65 -2.44 -1.30 -7.16
CA LEU A 65 -1.87 -2.35 -6.32
C LEU A 65 -1.50 -3.57 -7.16
N GLY A 66 -0.20 -3.82 -7.27
CA GLY A 66 0.32 -5.06 -7.83
C GLY A 66 0.06 -5.23 -9.33
N LYS A 67 0.28 -4.18 -10.12
CA LYS A 67 0.00 -4.11 -11.57
C LYS A 67 -1.48 -4.29 -11.86
N GLU A 68 -2.30 -3.41 -11.27
CA GLU A 68 -3.76 -3.40 -11.41
C GLU A 68 -4.45 -4.72 -10.99
N ALA A 69 -3.80 -5.55 -10.18
CA ALA A 69 -4.48 -6.71 -9.60
C ALA A 69 -5.64 -6.27 -8.70
N TYR A 70 -5.46 -5.13 -8.04
CA TYR A 70 -6.42 -4.44 -7.18
C TYR A 70 -6.18 -2.94 -7.26
N HIS A 71 -7.14 -2.16 -6.75
CA HIS A 71 -6.97 -0.74 -6.51
C HIS A 71 -7.34 -0.41 -5.06
N GLY A 72 -6.63 0.54 -4.45
CA GLY A 72 -7.15 1.31 -3.34
C GLY A 72 -7.87 2.54 -3.90
N GLU A 73 -8.92 3.00 -3.24
CA GLU A 73 -9.50 4.32 -3.48
C GLU A 73 -9.41 5.13 -2.20
N LEU A 74 -8.68 6.24 -2.23
CA LEU A 74 -8.52 7.14 -1.10
C LEU A 74 -9.53 8.28 -1.19
N VAL A 75 -10.35 8.41 -0.16
CA VAL A 75 -11.30 9.52 0.01
C VAL A 75 -10.88 10.33 1.22
N HIS A 76 -10.71 11.64 1.02
CA HIS A 76 -10.47 12.61 2.08
C HIS A 76 -11.74 13.42 2.33
N ASP A 77 -12.35 13.25 3.50
CA ASP A 77 -13.43 14.12 3.96
C ASP A 77 -12.85 15.32 4.71
N GLU A 78 -12.71 16.45 4.02
CA GLU A 78 -12.14 17.68 4.59
C GLU A 78 -12.93 18.22 5.80
N LYS A 79 -14.22 17.90 5.93
CA LYS A 79 -15.05 18.40 7.04
C LYS A 79 -14.73 17.67 8.33
N SER A 80 -14.59 16.36 8.27
CA SER A 80 -14.26 15.52 9.43
C SER A 80 -12.75 15.38 9.65
N GLY A 81 -11.96 15.51 8.58
CA GLY A 81 -10.55 15.14 8.51
C GLY A 81 -10.34 13.63 8.40
N ALA A 82 -11.40 12.88 8.07
CA ALA A 82 -11.30 11.43 7.92
C ALA A 82 -10.64 11.05 6.59
N ILE A 83 -9.72 10.10 6.66
CA ILE A 83 -9.15 9.43 5.49
C ILE A 83 -9.72 8.04 5.43
N THR A 84 -10.36 7.72 4.30
CA THR A 84 -10.93 6.41 4.03
C THR A 84 -10.23 5.78 2.85
N VAL A 85 -9.91 4.49 2.94
CA VAL A 85 -9.42 3.67 1.84
C VAL A 85 -10.41 2.55 1.58
N TYR A 86 -10.93 2.49 0.36
CA TYR A 86 -11.71 1.36 -0.15
C TYR A 86 -10.80 0.43 -0.94
N ILE A 87 -10.96 -0.89 -0.77
CA ILE A 87 -10.25 -1.89 -1.56
C ILE A 87 -11.16 -2.34 -2.70
N LEU A 88 -10.68 -2.19 -3.92
CA LEU A 88 -11.41 -2.44 -5.16
C LEU A 88 -10.72 -3.52 -6.01
N ASP A 89 -11.47 -4.06 -6.96
CA ASP A 89 -10.97 -5.00 -7.95
C ASP A 89 -10.00 -4.35 -8.95
N GLY A 90 -9.42 -5.18 -9.83
CA GLY A 90 -8.49 -4.70 -10.86
C GLY A 90 -9.11 -3.77 -11.91
N ALA A 91 -10.44 -3.61 -11.91
CA ALA A 91 -11.13 -2.64 -12.76
C ALA A 91 -11.52 -1.35 -12.01
N ALA A 92 -11.14 -1.22 -10.74
CA ALA A 92 -11.49 -0.12 -9.84
C ALA A 92 -13.00 0.14 -9.74
N LYS A 93 -13.83 -0.92 -9.76
CA LYS A 93 -15.30 -0.80 -9.84
C LYS A 93 -16.04 -1.51 -8.73
N ALA A 94 -15.51 -2.63 -8.24
CA ALA A 94 -16.19 -3.45 -7.26
C ALA A 94 -15.37 -3.59 -5.98
N SER A 95 -16.04 -3.50 -4.82
CA SER A 95 -15.41 -3.70 -3.52
C SER A 95 -14.86 -5.12 -3.35
N VAL A 96 -13.66 -5.21 -2.80
CA VAL A 96 -12.95 -6.46 -2.51
C VAL A 96 -12.68 -6.53 -0.99
N PRO A 97 -13.51 -7.25 -0.23
CA PRO A 97 -13.31 -7.40 1.21
C PRO A 97 -12.11 -8.29 1.52
N ILE A 98 -11.18 -7.78 2.33
CA ILE A 98 -9.94 -8.48 2.72
C ILE A 98 -9.97 -8.86 4.19
N LYS A 99 -9.25 -9.91 4.56
CA LYS A 99 -9.11 -10.35 5.96
C LYS A 99 -7.97 -9.56 6.63
N ALA A 100 -8.27 -8.34 7.06
CA ALA A 100 -7.31 -7.49 7.77
C ALA A 100 -8.04 -6.68 8.85
N GLU A 101 -7.40 -6.53 10.02
CA GLU A 101 -7.90 -5.63 11.08
C GLU A 101 -7.55 -4.17 10.78
N SER A 102 -6.51 -3.94 9.97
CA SER A 102 -6.04 -2.62 9.56
C SER A 102 -5.18 -2.67 8.31
N VAL A 103 -5.05 -1.53 7.63
CA VAL A 103 -4.04 -1.25 6.60
C VAL A 103 -3.17 -0.07 7.04
N LEU A 104 -2.06 0.17 6.34
CA LEU A 104 -1.10 1.20 6.69
C LEU A 104 -0.93 2.21 5.56
N ILE A 105 -0.77 3.48 5.93
CA ILE A 105 -0.23 4.51 5.02
C ILE A 105 1.10 4.98 5.59
N ASN A 106 2.16 4.81 4.79
CA ASN A 106 3.49 5.31 5.10
C ASN A 106 3.71 6.62 4.38
N VAL A 107 4.05 7.66 5.14
CA VAL A 107 4.25 9.03 4.66
C VAL A 107 5.70 9.41 4.91
N LYS A 108 6.31 10.12 3.96
CA LYS A 108 7.59 10.79 4.15
C LYS A 108 7.45 12.25 3.72
N HIS A 109 7.73 13.15 4.65
CA HIS A 109 7.66 14.60 4.49
C HIS A 109 8.88 15.21 5.20
N ASP A 110 9.55 16.19 4.61
CA ASP A 110 10.77 16.79 5.17
C ASP A 110 11.86 15.76 5.56
N GLY A 111 11.94 14.66 4.81
CA GLY A 111 12.86 13.56 5.07
C GLY A 111 12.52 12.69 6.30
N LYS A 112 11.42 12.98 7.01
CA LYS A 112 10.94 12.21 8.17
C LYS A 112 9.84 11.24 7.74
N GLY A 113 9.95 9.98 8.18
CA GLY A 113 8.93 8.97 7.95
C GLY A 113 7.90 8.91 9.08
N GLN A 114 6.62 8.82 8.72
CA GLN A 114 5.51 8.59 9.63
C GLN A 114 4.62 7.46 9.09
N GLN A 115 4.07 6.63 9.97
CA GLN A 115 3.17 5.55 9.61
C GLN A 115 1.82 5.78 10.28
N PHE A 116 0.76 5.69 9.50
CA PHE A 116 -0.63 5.80 9.94
C PHE A 116 -1.33 4.46 9.80
N THR A 117 -2.15 4.12 10.79
CA THR A 117 -2.95 2.89 10.79
C THR A 117 -4.39 3.26 10.47
N LEU A 118 -4.96 2.61 9.45
CA LEU A 118 -6.37 2.74 9.10
C LEU A 118 -7.08 1.47 9.56
N ALA A 119 -8.01 1.59 10.50
CA ALA A 119 -8.73 0.47 11.07
C ALA A 119 -9.81 -0.03 10.10
N ALA A 120 -10.06 -1.34 10.10
CA ALA A 120 -11.17 -1.93 9.36
C ALA A 120 -12.51 -1.31 9.79
N SER A 121 -13.31 -0.89 8.80
CA SER A 121 -14.66 -0.37 8.99
C SER A 121 -15.60 -1.08 8.01
N PRO A 122 -15.96 -2.35 8.27
CA PRO A 122 -16.67 -3.18 7.31
C PRO A 122 -17.99 -2.58 6.84
N GLU A 123 -18.26 -2.73 5.55
CA GLU A 123 -19.53 -2.34 4.95
C GLU A 123 -20.59 -3.42 5.13
N LYS A 124 -21.86 -3.07 4.95
CA LYS A 124 -22.99 -4.01 5.12
C LYS A 124 -22.88 -5.27 4.25
N GLY A 125 -22.18 -5.18 3.11
CA GLY A 125 -21.96 -6.29 2.18
C GLY A 125 -20.73 -7.15 2.49
N ASP A 126 -19.89 -6.74 3.44
CA ASP A 126 -18.65 -7.43 3.73
C ASP A 126 -18.91 -8.73 4.52
N PRO A 127 -18.23 -9.85 4.16
CA PRO A 127 -18.27 -11.06 4.96
C PRO A 127 -17.73 -10.86 6.38
N GLU A 128 -18.23 -11.65 7.33
CA GLU A 128 -17.74 -11.62 8.71
C GLU A 128 -16.22 -11.80 8.79
N GLY A 129 -15.56 -10.92 9.55
CA GLY A 129 -14.10 -10.94 9.72
C GLY A 129 -13.32 -10.41 8.51
N LYS A 130 -14.00 -9.80 7.52
CA LYS A 130 -13.38 -9.09 6.40
C LYS A 130 -13.88 -7.65 6.34
N SER A 131 -13.12 -6.80 5.66
CA SER A 131 -13.48 -5.42 5.39
C SER A 131 -13.03 -5.02 3.99
N SER A 132 -13.88 -4.33 3.25
CA SER A 132 -13.51 -3.63 2.01
C SER A 132 -13.18 -2.16 2.27
N LYS A 133 -13.45 -1.64 3.47
CA LYS A 133 -13.21 -0.23 3.84
C LYS A 133 -12.33 -0.12 5.09
N PHE A 134 -11.39 0.82 5.06
CA PHE A 134 -10.47 1.12 6.14
C PHE A 134 -10.43 2.63 6.38
N MET A 135 -10.38 3.06 7.64
CA MET A 135 -10.52 4.48 7.95
C MET A 135 -9.61 4.90 9.11
N THR A 136 -9.17 6.15 9.07
CA THR A 136 -8.59 6.86 10.21
C THR A 136 -9.19 8.26 10.33
N GLU A 137 -9.28 8.76 11.56
CA GLU A 137 -9.65 10.14 11.87
C GLU A 137 -8.43 10.98 12.31
N ASP A 138 -7.22 10.45 12.10
CA ASP A 138 -5.97 11.16 12.35
C ASP A 138 -5.77 12.26 11.30
N LYS A 139 -6.14 13.48 11.68
CA LYS A 139 -6.09 14.66 10.82
C LYS A 139 -4.70 14.98 10.28
N THR A 140 -3.65 14.56 11.00
CA THR A 140 -2.27 14.79 10.56
C THR A 140 -1.97 14.05 9.25
N LEU A 141 -2.65 12.93 8.97
CA LEU A 141 -2.51 12.28 7.67
C LEU A 141 -3.04 13.17 6.54
N GLY A 142 -4.26 13.70 6.68
CA GLY A 142 -4.86 14.58 5.68
C GLY A 142 -4.06 15.86 5.44
N GLU A 143 -3.50 16.44 6.51
CA GLU A 143 -2.60 17.60 6.43
C GLU A 143 -1.34 17.27 5.63
N LEU A 144 -0.63 16.18 5.96
CA LEU A 144 0.59 15.78 5.26
C LEU A 144 0.35 15.45 3.78
N LEU A 145 -0.79 14.84 3.45
CA LEU A 145 -1.17 14.53 2.08
C LEU A 145 -1.47 15.77 1.23
N HIS A 146 -1.53 16.97 1.81
CA HIS A 146 -1.64 18.25 1.09
C HIS A 146 -0.29 18.94 0.87
N GLU A 147 0.77 18.50 1.57
CA GLU A 147 2.08 19.15 1.53
C GLU A 147 2.86 18.76 0.26
N GLY A 148 3.43 19.77 -0.40
CA GLY A 148 4.05 19.65 -1.75
C GLY A 148 5.31 18.78 -1.86
N ASP A 149 5.96 18.42 -0.76
CA ASP A 149 7.15 17.54 -0.72
C ASP A 149 6.83 16.16 -0.11
N THR A 150 5.55 15.86 0.12
CA THR A 150 5.11 14.59 0.68
C THR A 150 5.14 13.46 -0.35
N THR A 151 5.69 12.32 0.05
CA THR A 151 5.47 11.04 -0.62
C THR A 151 4.69 10.12 0.30
N ALA A 152 3.69 9.42 -0.23
CA ALA A 152 2.87 8.52 0.56
C ALA A 152 2.63 7.19 -0.17
N ARG A 153 2.52 6.11 0.60
CA ARG A 153 2.27 4.77 0.08
C ARG A 153 1.29 4.01 0.94
N LEU A 154 0.28 3.43 0.31
CA LEU A 154 -0.62 2.45 0.92
C LEU A 154 0.09 1.10 1.02
N VAL A 155 -0.04 0.42 2.14
CA VAL A 155 0.51 -0.93 2.39
C VAL A 155 -0.56 -1.80 3.02
N LEU A 156 -0.80 -2.97 2.42
CA LEU A 156 -1.75 -3.96 2.90
C LEU A 156 -1.37 -5.38 2.50
N GLU A 157 -2.11 -6.35 3.03
CA GLU A 157 -2.02 -7.76 2.66
C GLU A 157 -3.35 -8.26 2.14
N ILE A 158 -3.32 -8.98 1.01
CA ILE A 158 -4.47 -9.69 0.45
C ILE A 158 -4.07 -11.15 0.30
N ASP A 159 -4.80 -12.05 0.97
CA ASP A 159 -4.59 -13.50 0.92
C ASP A 159 -3.12 -13.94 1.14
N GLY A 160 -2.43 -13.32 2.11
CA GLY A 160 -1.04 -13.65 2.44
C GLY A 160 0.02 -12.97 1.57
N LYS A 161 -0.39 -12.15 0.59
CA LYS A 161 0.51 -11.39 -0.29
C LYS A 161 0.48 -9.91 0.06
N SER A 162 1.65 -9.32 0.27
CA SER A 162 1.79 -7.88 0.48
C SER A 162 1.65 -7.10 -0.82
N PHE A 163 0.97 -5.98 -0.73
CA PHE A 163 0.82 -5.00 -1.80
C PHE A 163 1.22 -3.62 -1.29
N THR A 164 1.81 -2.83 -2.18
CA THR A 164 2.14 -1.43 -1.96
C THR A 164 1.73 -0.64 -3.19
N GLY A 165 1.11 0.52 -2.98
CA GLY A 165 0.74 1.46 -4.03
C GLY A 165 1.13 2.88 -3.62
N GLU A 166 1.52 3.69 -4.59
CA GLU A 166 1.82 5.11 -4.36
C GLU A 166 0.53 5.92 -4.26
N ILE A 167 0.55 6.96 -3.45
CA ILE A 167 -0.57 7.89 -3.26
C ILE A 167 -0.11 9.22 -3.83
N ASP A 168 -0.80 9.70 -4.86
CA ASP A 168 -0.54 11.02 -5.44
C ASP A 168 -1.03 12.11 -4.48
N ALA A 169 -0.11 12.65 -3.68
CA ALA A 169 -0.37 13.64 -2.66
C ALA A 169 -0.60 15.07 -3.21
N HIS A 170 -0.82 15.23 -4.52
CA HIS A 170 -0.86 16.55 -5.16
C HIS A 170 -2.05 16.82 -6.08
N ASP A 171 -2.96 15.86 -6.26
CA ASP A 171 -4.18 16.10 -7.05
C ASP A 171 -5.24 16.82 -6.20
N HIS A 172 -4.97 18.10 -5.95
CA HIS A 172 -6.06 19.07 -5.91
C HIS A 172 -6.30 19.46 -7.35
N ASP A 173 -7.31 18.82 -7.96
CA ASP A 173 -7.88 19.29 -9.21
C ASP A 173 -8.24 20.77 -9.01
N HIS A 174 -7.35 21.64 -9.52
CA HIS A 174 -7.65 23.03 -9.74
C HIS A 174 -8.61 23.07 -10.90
N ASP A 175 -9.89 22.86 -10.60
CA ASP A 175 -10.99 23.11 -11.52
C ASP A 175 -10.79 24.54 -12.08
N HIS A 176 -10.43 24.60 -13.35
CA HIS A 176 -10.05 25.83 -14.02
C HIS A 176 -11.23 26.79 -14.01
N ASP A 177 -11.03 27.95 -13.37
CA ASP A 177 -11.84 29.14 -13.55
C ASP A 177 -11.91 29.49 -15.05
N HIS A 178 -12.98 29.08 -15.72
CA HIS A 178 -13.32 29.56 -17.05
C HIS A 178 -13.86 30.99 -16.94
N GLY A 179 -12.95 31.94 -16.70
CA GLY A 179 -13.18 33.35 -16.93
C GLY A 179 -13.46 33.61 -18.42
N HIS A 180 -14.73 33.52 -18.82
CA HIS A 180 -15.20 34.03 -20.11
C HIS A 180 -15.18 35.56 -20.09
N ASP A 181 -14.02 36.15 -20.37
CA ASP A 181 -13.88 37.57 -20.67
C ASP A 181 -14.16 37.78 -22.17
N GLU A 182 -15.43 37.60 -22.58
CA GLU A 182 -15.91 37.96 -23.92
C GLU A 182 -16.08 39.49 -24.01
N LYS A 183 -14.97 40.17 -24.31
CA LYS A 183 -15.01 41.56 -24.77
C LYS A 183 -15.54 41.61 -26.20
N HIS A 184 -16.86 41.66 -26.37
CA HIS A 184 -17.45 42.15 -27.60
C HIS A 184 -17.46 43.67 -27.61
N ALA A 185 -16.56 44.24 -28.40
CA ALA A 185 -16.68 45.60 -28.89
C ALA A 185 -17.75 45.66 -29.98
N HIS A 186 -18.72 46.56 -29.84
CA HIS A 186 -19.36 47.31 -30.93
C HIS A 186 -19.98 48.60 -30.38
#